data_AF-A0A225WN79-F1
#
_entry.id   AF-A0A225WN79-F1
#
_cell.length_a   1.000
_cell.length_b   1.000
_cell.length_c   1.000
_cell.angle_alpha   90.00
_cell.angle_beta   90.00
_cell.angle_gamma   90.00
#
_symmetry.space_group_name_H-M   'P 1'
#
loop_
_entity.id
_entity.type
_entity.pdbx_description
1 polymer ?
#
loop_
_entity_poly.entity_id
_entity_poly.type
_entity_poly.pdbx_seq_one_letter_code
_entity_poly.pdbx_strand_id
1 'polypeptide(L)' 'MRTDKKTRYGRIYRESLVHWYGYEVPTWVDEVDINCGALLYEFLRDRTNHIRFSVMQSHEEP' A
#
# COMPACT_ATOMS: atom_id res chain seq x y z
N MET A 1 11.41 -1.88 -15.57
CA MET A 1 10.07 -1.29 -15.38
C MET A 1 9.07 -2.43 -15.56
N ARG A 2 8.48 -2.96 -14.48
CA ARG A 2 7.58 -4.12 -14.60
C ARG A 2 6.15 -3.61 -14.79
N THR A 3 5.61 -3.94 -15.96
CA THR A 3 4.25 -3.63 -16.40
C THR A 3 3.53 -4.97 -16.46
N ASP A 4 2.97 -5.42 -15.33
CA ASP A 4 2.10 -6.61 -15.33
C ASP A 4 0.73 -6.20 -14.77
N LYS A 5 -0.06 -5.62 -15.66
CA LYS A 5 -1.46 -5.27 -15.40
C LYS A 5 -2.28 -6.56 -15.46
N LYS A 6 -2.20 -7.40 -14.42
CA LYS A 6 -3.02 -8.61 -14.28
C LYS A 6 -4.16 -8.37 -13.30
N THR A 7 -5.32 -8.03 -13.84
CA THR A 7 -6.59 -8.06 -13.10
C THR A 7 -6.95 -9.52 -12.82
N ARG A 8 -6.48 -10.09 -11.70
CA ARG A 8 -7.02 -11.34 -11.16
C ARG A 8 -8.42 -11.02 -10.60
N TYR A 9 -9.47 -11.49 -11.28
CA TYR A 9 -10.87 -11.49 -10.81
C TYR A 9 -11.50 -10.11 -10.49
N GLY A 10 -11.22 -9.08 -11.29
CA GLY A 10 -11.84 -7.76 -11.10
C GLY A 10 -11.41 -7.02 -9.82
N ARG A 11 -10.43 -7.54 -9.08
CA ARG A 11 -9.76 -6.78 -8.02
C ARG A 11 -8.77 -5.79 -8.62
N ILE A 12 -8.69 -4.62 -8.00
CA ILE A 12 -7.61 -3.67 -8.23
C ILE A 12 -6.33 -4.35 -7.76
N TYR A 13 -5.42 -4.63 -8.69
CA TYR A 13 -4.10 -5.16 -8.36
C TYR A 13 -3.35 -4.09 -7.56
N ARG A 14 -2.97 -4.43 -6.32
CA ARG A 14 -2.20 -3.58 -5.43
C ARG A 14 -1.02 -4.36 -4.91
N GLU A 15 0.14 -3.72 -4.98
CA GLU A 15 1.38 -4.25 -4.44
C GLU A 15 1.86 -3.33 -3.31
N SER A 16 2.45 -3.95 -2.29
CA SER A 16 3.15 -3.24 -1.23
C SER A 16 4.63 -3.58 -1.26
N LEU A 17 5.47 -2.59 -0.96
CA LEU A 17 6.90 -2.79 -0.80
C LEU A 17 7.17 -3.30 0.62
N VAL A 18 7.54 -4.58 0.73
CA VAL A 18 7.75 -5.26 2.02
C VAL A 18 9.23 -5.31 2.35
N HIS A 19 9.59 -4.82 3.54
CA HIS A 19 10.90 -5.05 4.13
C HIS A 19 10.85 -6.32 4.99
N TRP A 20 11.61 -7.33 4.60
CA TRP A 20 11.62 -8.62 5.27
C TRP A 20 12.71 -8.68 6.33
N TYR A 21 12.40 -9.28 7.47
CA TYR A 21 13.41 -9.49 8.50
C TYR A 21 14.56 -10.34 7.96
N GLY A 22 15.79 -9.85 8.11
CA GLY A 22 17.00 -10.51 7.61
C GLY A 22 17.33 -10.24 6.14
N TYR A 23 16.57 -9.38 5.44
CA TYR A 23 16.87 -8.98 4.07
C TYR A 23 17.11 -7.47 4.00
N GLU A 24 18.19 -7.07 3.34
CA GLU A 24 18.52 -5.64 3.16
C GLU A 24 17.63 -4.97 2.11
N VAL A 25 17.27 -5.72 1.06
CA VAL A 25 16.52 -5.19 -0.08
C VAL A 25 15.03 -5.52 0.06
N PRO A 26 14.14 -4.52 0.11
CA PRO A 26 12.70 -4.76 0.14
C PRO A 26 12.19 -5.24 -1.23
N THR A 27 11.08 -5.97 -1.23
CA THR A 27 10.49 -6.54 -2.44
C THR A 27 9.04 -6.12 -2.62
N TRP A 28 8.60 -5.94 -3.86
CA TRP A 28 7.19 -5.73 -4.20
C TRP A 28 6.43 -7.06 -4.14
N VAL A 29 5.32 -7.06 -3.41
CA VAL A 29 4.49 -8.24 -3.19
C VAL A 29 3.02 -7.86 -3.37
N ASP A 30 2.24 -8.72 -4.02
CA ASP A 30 0.79 -8.58 -4.15
C ASP A 30 0.15 -8.61 -2.75
N GLU A 31 -0.76 -7.68 -2.46
CA GLU A 31 -1.46 -7.60 -1.17
C GLU A 31 -2.13 -8.92 -0.76
N VAL A 32 -2.56 -9.76 -1.72
CA VAL A 32 -3.17 -11.07 -1.41
C VAL A 32 -2.15 -12.13 -0.98
N ASP A 33 -0.89 -11.95 -1.36
CA ASP A 33 0.20 -12.89 -1.09
C ASP A 33 0.98 -12.51 0.19
N ILE A 34 0.64 -11.38 0.83
CA ILE A 34 1.22 -10.94 2.10
C ILE A 34 0.58 -11.73 3.26
N ASN A 35 1.37 -12.54 3.95
CA ASN A 35 0.92 -13.33 5.10
C ASN A 35 0.62 -12.49 6.36
N CYS A 36 1.10 -11.25 6.44
CA CYS A 36 0.93 -10.33 7.57
C CYS A 36 -0.28 -9.40 7.39
N GLY A 37 -1.46 -9.95 7.15
CA GLY A 37 -2.66 -9.17 6.81
C GLY A 37 -3.05 -8.08 7.83
N ALA A 38 -2.85 -8.31 9.13
CA ALA A 38 -3.11 -7.30 10.16
C ALA A 38 -2.17 -6.08 10.07
N LEU A 39 -0.87 -6.33 9.80
CA LEU A 39 0.12 -5.26 9.62
C LEU A 39 -0.18 -4.46 8.36
N LEU A 40 -0.57 -5.12 7.27
CA LEU A 40 -1.01 -4.47 6.04
C LEU A 40 -2.24 -3.59 6.29
N TYR A 41 -3.22 -4.08 7.05
CA TYR A 41 -4.43 -3.31 7.39
C TYR A 41 -4.12 -2.03 8.16
N GLU A 42 -3.30 -2.10 9.21
CA GLU A 42 -2.89 -0.93 9.99
C GLU A 42 -2.16 0.09 9.11
N PHE A 43 -1.20 -0.36 8.30
CA PHE A 43 -0.48 0.52 7.35
C PHE A 43 -1.42 1.25 6.38
N LEU A 44 -2.38 0.52 5.78
CA LEU A 44 -3.36 1.10 4.86
C LEU A 44 -4.32 2.06 5.59
N ARG A 45 -4.68 1.77 6.85
CA ARG A 45 -5.52 2.65 7.67
C ARG A 45 -4.82 3.97 7.95
N ASP A 46 -3.56 3.92 8.39
CA ASP A 46 -2.76 5.10 8.67
C ASP A 46 -2.56 5.94 7.41
N ARG A 47 -2.22 5.31 6.28
CA ARG A 47 -2.09 6.02 4.99
C ARG A 47 -3.39 6.72 4.59
N THR A 48 -4.53 6.08 4.78
CA THR A 48 -5.84 6.67 4.48
C THR A 48 -6.13 7.87 5.38
N ASN A 49 -5.79 7.78 6.66
CA ASN A 49 -5.93 8.89 7.61
C ASN A 49 -5.04 10.08 7.24
N HIS A 50 -3.78 9.82 6.86
CA HIS A 50 -2.88 10.87 6.37
C HIS A 50 -3.43 11.56 5.11
N ILE A 51 -3.91 10.81 4.12
CA ILE A 51 -4.50 11.41 2.90
C ILE A 51 -5.71 12.27 3.25
N ARG A 52 -6.60 11.79 4.12
CA ARG A 52 -7.77 12.56 4.56
C ARG A 52 -7.37 13.85 5.26
N PHE A 53 -6.37 13.78 6.13
CA PHE A 53 -5.86 14.95 6.83
C PHE A 53 -5.20 15.96 5.87
N SER A 54 -4.37 15.50 4.93
CA SER A 54 -3.79 16.37 3.90
C SER A 54 -4.85 17.04 3.03
N VAL A 55 -5.93 16.32 2.67
CA VAL A 55 -7.04 16.90 1.92
C VAL A 55 -7.78 17.96 2.74
N MET A 56 -8.02 17.74 4.03
CA MET A 56 -8.63 18.74 4.92
C MET A 56 -7.77 20.01 5.04
N GLN A 57 -6.44 19.88 5.12
CA GLN A 57 -5.53 21.03 5.21
C GLN A 57 -5.37 21.79 3.88
N SER A 58 -5.53 21.12 2.74
CA SER A 58 -5.39 21.78 1.42
C SER A 58 -6.49 22.79 1.08
N HIS A 59 -7.56 22.87 1.88
CA HIS A 59 -8.63 23.85 1.73
C HIS A 59 -8.39 25.13 2.58
N GLU A 60 -7.25 25.22 3.26
CA GLU A 60 -6.76 26.43 3.91
C GLU A 60 -5.61 27.05 3.08
N GLU A 61 -5.94 27.61 1.92
CA GLU A 61 -5.09 28.62 1.25
C GLU A 61 -5.92 29.94 1.18
N PRO A 62 -5.30 31.11 1.39
CA PRO A 62 -5.99 32.41 1.57
C PRO A 62 -6.73 32.95 0.34
#